data_AF-A0A9E0SAY0-F1
#
_entry.id   AF-A0A9E0SAY0-F1
#
_cell.length_a   1.000
_cell.length_b   1.000
_cell.length_c   1.000
_cell.angle_alpha   90.00
_cell.angle_beta   90.00
_cell.angle_gamma   90.00
#
_symmetry.space_group_name_H-M   'P 1'
#
loop_
_entity.id
_entity.type
_entity.pdbx_description
1 polymer ?
#
loop_
_entity_poly.entity_id
_entity_poly.type
_entity_poly.pdbx_seq_one_letter_code
_entity_poly.pdbx_strand_id
1 'polypeptide(L)' 'IRTGAPLEVVENLQAIEDEGDSYDSIEEIWSDYPTDEDYLWNEDEY' A
#
# COMPACT_ATOMS: atom_id res chain seq x y z
N ILE A 1 -4.72 -17.55 4.80
CA ILE A 1 -4.72 -16.60 5.94
C ILE A 1 -3.40 -15.86 5.90
N ARG A 2 -3.41 -14.54 5.62
CA ARG A 2 -2.20 -13.73 5.75
C ARG A 2 -1.85 -13.66 7.23
N THR A 3 -0.78 -14.32 7.67
CA THR A 3 -0.39 -14.40 9.08
C THR A 3 0.71 -13.38 9.38
N GLY A 4 0.52 -12.56 10.42
CA GLY A 4 1.52 -11.56 10.86
C GLY A 4 1.19 -10.10 10.51
N ALA A 5 0.13 -9.85 9.75
CA ALA A 5 -0.37 -8.50 9.50
C ALA A 5 -1.40 -8.08 10.57
N PRO A 6 -1.47 -6.79 10.96
CA PRO A 6 -2.55 -6.27 11.80
C PRO A 6 -3.93 -6.56 11.22
N LEU A 7 -4.95 -6.74 12.08
CA LEU A 7 -6.31 -7.08 11.66
C LEU A 7 -6.90 -6.06 10.67
N GLU A 8 -6.74 -4.77 10.95
CA GLU A 8 -7.21 -3.66 10.11
C GLU A 8 -6.67 -3.75 8.67
N VAL A 9 -5.40 -4.14 8.50
CA VAL A 9 -4.78 -4.32 7.18
C VAL A 9 -5.42 -5.50 6.45
N VAL A 10 -5.75 -6.58 7.17
CA VAL A 10 -6.43 -7.74 6.57
C VAL A 10 -7.84 -7.39 6.13
N GLU A 11 -8.58 -6.64 6.95
CA GLU A 11 -9.95 -6.19 6.64
C GLU A 11 -9.96 -5.26 5.43
N ASN A 12 -9.04 -4.30 5.35
CA ASN A 12 -8.91 -3.41 4.19
C ASN A 12 -8.65 -4.20 2.90
N LEU A 13 -7.72 -5.15 2.92
CA LEU A 13 -7.40 -5.96 1.73
C LEU A 13 -8.57 -6.82 1.25
N GLN A 14 -9.35 -7.37 2.18
CA GLN A 14 -10.56 -8.13 1.82
C GLN A 14 -11.64 -7.23 1.22
N ALA A 15 -11.86 -6.05 1.80
CA ALA A 15 -12.84 -5.09 1.28
C ALA A 15 -12.53 -4.66 -0.16
N ILE A 16 -11.24 -4.47 -0.47
CA ILE A 16 -10.78 -4.10 -1.81
C ILE A 16 -10.93 -5.26 -2.81
N GLU A 17 -10.63 -6.50 -2.38
CA GLU A 17 -10.85 -7.70 -3.22
C GLU A 17 -12.34 -7.93 -3.54
N ASP A 18 -13.24 -7.56 -2.63
CA ASP A 18 -14.70 -7.68 -2.79
C ASP A 18 -15.32 -6.60 -3.71
N GLU A 19 -14.68 -5.44 -3.87
CA GLU A 19 -15.16 -4.35 -4.74
C GLU A 19 -15.16 -4.76 -6.22
N GLY A 20 -14.29 -5.72 -6.60
CA GLY A 20 -14.23 -6.29 -7.95
C GLY A 20 -13.58 -5.38 -8.99
N ASP A 21 -13.10 -4.21 -8.57
CA ASP A 21 -12.37 -3.27 -9.38
C ASP A 21 -10.87 -3.59 -9.40
N SER A 22 -10.25 -3.45 -10.56
CA SER A 22 -8.81 -3.55 -10.73
C SER A 22 -8.18 -2.18 -10.61
N TYR A 23 -7.19 -2.04 -9.74
CA TYR A 23 -6.41 -0.82 -9.57
C TYR A 23 -5.10 -0.93 -10.36
N ASP A 24 -4.73 0.15 -11.05
CA ASP A 24 -3.51 0.21 -11.85
C ASP A 24 -2.28 0.59 -11.00
N SER A 25 -2.48 1.30 -9.88
CA SER A 25 -1.42 1.65 -8.94
C SER A 25 -1.89 1.67 -7.48
N ILE A 26 -0.93 1.65 -6.55
CA ILE A 26 -1.21 1.74 -5.10
C ILE A 26 -1.75 3.12 -4.70
N GLU A 27 -1.46 4.16 -5.48
CA GLU A 27 -1.91 5.53 -5.21
C GLU A 27 -3.42 5.69 -5.40
N GLU A 28 -4.05 4.81 -6.20
CA GLU A 28 -5.50 4.81 -6.41
C GLU A 28 -6.27 4.35 -5.17
N ILE A 29 -5.66 3.47 -4.38
CA ILE A 29 -6.21 2.98 -3.11
C ILE A 29 -5.76 3.89 -1.96
N TRP A 30 -4.53 4.40 -2.04
CA TRP A 30 -3.90 5.20 -1.01
C TRP A 30 -3.37 6.51 -1.61
N SER A 31 -4.23 7.55 -1.62
CA SER A 31 -3.90 8.86 -2.20
C SER A 31 -2.69 9.57 -1.58
N ASP A 32 -2.39 9.23 -0.32
CA ASP A 32 -1.25 9.73 0.45
C ASP A 32 -0.09 8.70 0.52
N TYR A 33 -0.01 7.79 -0.46
CA TYR A 33 1.12 6.85 -0.53
C TYR A 33 2.43 7.64 -0.71
N PRO A 34 3.46 7.36 0.11
CA PRO A 34 4.72 8.11 0.07
C PRO A 34 5.41 7.97 -1.30
N THR A 35 5.88 9.10 -1.79
CA THR A 35 6.64 9.24 -3.04
C THR A 35 8.12 9.02 -2.79
N ASP A 36 8.91 8.89 -3.87
CA ASP A 36 10.37 8.75 -3.76
C ASP A 36 11.02 9.91 -2.97
N GLU A 37 10.43 11.11 -3.03
CA GLU A 37 10.87 12.28 -2.27
C GLU A 37 10.58 12.19 -0.76
N ASP A 38 9.67 11.33 -0.33
CA ASP A 38 9.33 11.11 1.08
C ASP A 38 10.31 10.14 1.79
N TYR A 39 11.08 9.38 1.02
CA TYR A 39 12.10 8.50 1.57
C TYR A 39 13.38 9.30 1.87
N LEU A 40 13.78 9.31 3.14
CA LEU A 40 15.05 9.89 3.61
C LEU A 40 16.27 9.01 3.27
N TRP A 41 16.29 8.43 2.06
CA TRP A 41 17.42 7.62 1.60
C TRP A 41 18.46 8.54 0.96
N ASN A 42 19.73 8.43 1.37
CA ASN A 42 20.81 9.19 0.73
C ASN A 42 21.18 8.50 -0.58
N GLU A 43 20.72 9.03 -1.72
CA GLU A 43 21.07 8.53 -3.05
C GLU A 43 22.58 8.49 -3.32
N ASP A 44 23.35 9.34 -2.63
CA ASP A 44 24.82 9.42 -2.69
C ASP A 44 25.54 8.28 -1.93
N GLU A 45 24.81 7.42 -1.21
CA GLU A 45 25.39 6.32 -0.41
C GLU A 45 25.54 5.00 -1.21
N TYR A 46 25.36 5.03 -2.54
CA TYR A 46 25.49 3.87 -3.45
C TYR A 46 26.44 4.09 -4.65
#